data_AF-A0A925JYI2-F1
#
_entry.id   AF-A0A925JYI2-F1
#
_cell.length_a   1.000
_cell.length_b   1.000
_cell.length_c   1.000
_cell.angle_alpha   90.00
_cell.angle_beta   90.00
_cell.angle_gamma   90.00
#
_symmetry.space_group_name_H-M   'P 1'
#
loop_
_entity.id
_entity.type
_entity.pdbx_description
1 polymer ?
#
loop_
_entity_poly.entity_id
_entity_poly.type
_entity_poly.pdbx_seq_one_letter_code
_entity_poly.pdbx_strand_id
1 'polypeptide(L)'
;MKTRRLCLALILIGAICNAVPAQLAGDDNTIITNGAVTTVRGGNKIQPAQGSEGTGTTYNFLPYILPGQYANPRTQRIENLPFDIAYASRQQPLQTSDWWTGIGLQWSNDNQTAGWVVGRKPEEGQAGRSKAFIAEPFHLQFVDYGDSPAIAPLGVTPYPHGLRLWNQNHIAVRTGAISDQFPFDPTQNFAGRGNAAEPSPIVTVGLKDVHPLGAEVRTAPPWSNAKVQSYSDWGAVASYADANGEMTATMASGSPFVWFERTRGQAPFLVWAGDPFASPKMNVWYNENGVIGVTVTTLYVPFNAVPNTTSTAAYVIFSDQGEWTEEKAASEAVSLFTNEAASRVAVLALPHNINPSDPLALTEAMKDLGQYACQKIVDTRLHYPPVAGSDTSVTVGGQTQPLGFDEKNSVIRTKLQVTTAPFALQSCDGGNVPLQLVLPHHR
;
A
#
# COMPACT_ATOMS: atom_id res chain seq x y z
N MET A 1 -91.07 -4.15 -16.71
CA MET A 1 -90.13 -4.02 -17.86
C MET A 1 -89.06 -3.02 -17.45
N LYS A 2 -87.77 -3.37 -17.61
CA LYS A 2 -86.53 -2.62 -17.25
C LYS A 2 -86.26 -2.48 -15.74
N THR A 3 -85.08 -2.69 -15.13
CA THR A 3 -83.83 -3.47 -15.37
C THR A 3 -82.96 -3.26 -14.10
N ARG A 4 -82.35 -4.32 -13.54
CA ARG A 4 -80.98 -4.45 -12.92
C ARG A 4 -80.57 -3.46 -11.79
N ARG A 5 -79.82 -3.77 -10.73
CA ARG A 5 -78.91 -4.85 -10.23
C ARG A 5 -78.77 -4.61 -8.70
N LEU A 6 -78.86 -5.63 -7.85
CA LEU A 6 -77.75 -6.41 -7.25
C LEU A 6 -76.79 -5.59 -6.36
N CYS A 7 -76.94 -5.68 -5.03
CA CYS A 7 -75.84 -5.57 -4.06
C CYS A 7 -75.96 -6.73 -3.06
N LEU A 8 -74.93 -7.57 -3.09
CA LEU A 8 -74.81 -8.85 -2.41
C LEU A 8 -74.26 -8.60 -0.99
N ALA A 9 -74.91 -9.16 0.02
CA ALA A 9 -74.40 -9.28 1.38
C ALA A 9 -73.62 -10.60 1.51
N LEU A 10 -72.39 -10.53 2.05
CA LEU A 10 -71.65 -11.68 2.60
C LEU A 10 -70.92 -11.15 3.85
N ILE A 11 -71.45 -11.37 5.05
CA ILE A 11 -71.25 -12.55 5.92
C ILE A 11 -69.77 -12.85 6.17
N LEU A 12 -69.35 -12.45 7.38
CA LEU A 12 -68.15 -12.92 8.07
C LEU A 12 -68.19 -14.45 8.23
N ILE A 13 -67.12 -15.12 7.79
CA ILE A 13 -66.68 -16.40 8.36
C ILE A 13 -65.20 -16.23 8.69
N GLY A 14 -64.88 -16.25 9.98
CA GLY A 14 -63.51 -16.40 10.46
C GLY A 14 -63.08 -17.86 10.31
N ALA A 15 -61.87 -18.07 9.80
CA ALA A 15 -61.11 -19.29 10.00
C ALA A 15 -59.66 -18.89 10.29
N ILE A 16 -59.19 -19.41 11.41
CA ILE A 16 -57.89 -19.19 12.06
C ILE A 16 -56.78 -19.68 11.13
N CYS A 17 -55.91 -18.78 10.68
CA CYS A 17 -54.55 -19.13 10.26
C CYS A 17 -53.60 -18.53 11.28
N ASN A 18 -52.72 -19.40 11.79
CA ASN A 18 -51.65 -19.08 12.73
C ASN A 18 -51.00 -17.74 12.37
N ALA A 19 -50.94 -16.83 13.35
CA ALA A 19 -49.95 -15.77 13.34
C ALA A 19 -48.58 -16.44 13.45
N VAL A 20 -48.06 -16.91 12.32
CA VAL A 20 -46.62 -17.00 12.12
C VAL A 20 -46.15 -15.56 12.34
N PRO A 21 -45.28 -15.27 13.33
CA PRO A 21 -44.67 -13.96 13.39
C PRO A 21 -44.04 -13.75 12.02
N ALA A 22 -44.46 -12.69 11.32
CA ALA A 22 -43.83 -12.29 10.08
C ALA A 22 -42.34 -12.24 10.37
N GLN A 23 -41.59 -13.19 9.79
CA GLN A 23 -40.14 -13.15 9.75
C GLN A 23 -39.78 -11.74 9.32
N LEU A 24 -39.05 -11.05 10.20
CA LEU A 24 -38.40 -9.78 9.91
C LEU A 24 -37.66 -9.95 8.58
N ALA A 25 -38.18 -9.31 7.54
CA ALA A 25 -37.64 -9.38 6.20
C ALA A 25 -36.38 -8.49 6.14
N GLY A 26 -35.22 -9.15 6.02
CA GLY A 26 -34.05 -8.70 5.25
C GLY A 26 -33.30 -7.47 5.76
N ASP A 27 -32.29 -7.72 6.60
CA ASP A 27 -31.32 -6.76 7.14
C ASP A 27 -30.11 -6.50 6.21
N ASP A 28 -30.25 -6.71 4.90
CA ASP A 28 -29.08 -7.01 4.06
C ASP A 28 -28.44 -5.76 3.43
N ASN A 29 -27.55 -5.11 4.18
CA ASN A 29 -26.43 -4.41 3.55
C ASN A 29 -25.70 -5.40 2.62
N THR A 30 -25.81 -5.20 1.31
CA THR A 30 -25.24 -6.10 0.31
C THR A 30 -23.84 -5.64 -0.05
N ILE A 31 -22.85 -6.53 0.06
CA ILE A 31 -21.50 -6.30 -0.44
C ILE A 31 -21.48 -6.59 -1.94
N ILE A 32 -21.16 -5.59 -2.75
CA ILE A 32 -21.04 -5.68 -4.21
C ILE A 32 -19.55 -5.68 -4.56
N THR A 33 -19.08 -6.80 -5.13
CA THR A 33 -17.67 -7.03 -5.50
C THR A 33 -17.43 -7.02 -7.02
N ASN A 34 -18.45 -6.74 -7.83
CA ASN A 34 -18.41 -6.94 -9.29
C ASN A 34 -17.65 -5.84 -10.08
N GLY A 35 -16.74 -5.11 -9.43
CA GLY A 35 -15.96 -4.04 -10.06
C GLY A 35 -14.60 -3.84 -9.38
N ALA A 36 -13.82 -2.85 -9.83
CA ALA A 36 -12.49 -2.55 -9.30
C ALA A 36 -12.47 -2.11 -7.82
N VAL A 37 -13.64 -1.95 -7.21
CA VAL A 37 -13.84 -1.55 -5.82
C VAL A 37 -14.98 -2.40 -5.25
N THR A 38 -14.81 -2.87 -4.02
CA THR A 38 -15.90 -3.48 -3.25
C THR A 38 -16.73 -2.39 -2.59
N THR A 39 -18.03 -2.36 -2.82
CA THR A 39 -18.95 -1.35 -2.25
C THR A 39 -20.02 -2.02 -1.41
N VAL A 40 -20.44 -1.41 -0.31
CA VAL A 40 -21.61 -1.86 0.47
C VAL A 40 -22.81 -1.03 0.06
N ARG A 41 -23.91 -1.69 -0.34
CA ARG A 41 -25.18 -1.05 -0.71
C ARG A 41 -26.28 -1.56 0.20
N GLY A 42 -26.93 -0.65 0.91
CA GLY A 42 -28.12 -0.95 1.71
C GLY A 42 -28.70 0.30 2.35
N GLY A 43 -29.92 0.19 2.86
CA GLY A 43 -30.61 1.29 3.56
C GLY A 43 -30.18 1.44 5.03
N ASN A 44 -29.49 0.45 5.57
CA ASN A 44 -29.05 0.42 6.96
C ASN A 44 -27.71 1.15 7.09
N LYS A 45 -27.66 2.15 7.97
CA LYS A 45 -26.41 2.82 8.35
C LYS A 45 -25.41 1.76 8.83
N ILE A 46 -24.23 1.70 8.21
CA ILE A 46 -23.09 0.95 8.76
C ILE A 46 -22.70 1.66 10.05
N GLN A 47 -23.05 1.07 11.20
CA GLN A 47 -22.66 1.58 12.50
C GLN A 47 -21.50 0.74 13.02
N PRO A 48 -20.39 1.36 13.44
CA PRO A 48 -19.39 0.66 14.23
C PRO A 48 -20.08 0.03 15.45
N ALA A 49 -19.68 -1.18 15.82
CA ALA A 49 -20.16 -1.80 17.05
C ALA A 49 -19.91 -0.86 18.26
N GLN A 50 -20.83 -0.86 19.22
CA GLN A 50 -20.60 -0.15 20.49
C GLN A 50 -19.29 -0.65 21.13
N GLY A 51 -18.50 0.27 21.67
CA GLY A 51 -17.23 -0.10 22.30
C GLY A 51 -16.53 1.09 22.95
N SER A 52 -15.45 0.79 23.64
CA SER A 52 -14.54 1.78 24.23
C SER A 52 -13.36 2.06 23.30
N GLU A 53 -12.81 3.26 23.44
CA GLU A 53 -11.52 3.63 22.86
C GLU A 53 -10.36 3.01 23.64
N GLY A 54 -9.33 2.57 22.93
CA GLY A 54 -8.12 2.03 23.53
C GLY A 54 -7.30 1.20 22.54
N THR A 55 -6.24 0.58 23.02
CA THR A 55 -5.30 -0.15 22.19
C THR A 55 -5.34 -1.64 22.54
N GLY A 56 -5.54 -2.52 21.55
CA GLY A 56 -5.62 -3.97 21.76
C GLY A 56 -6.90 -4.61 21.21
N THR A 57 -7.10 -5.90 21.49
CA THR A 57 -8.20 -6.70 20.92
C THR A 57 -9.56 -6.46 21.61
N THR A 58 -9.55 -5.87 22.81
CA THR A 58 -10.71 -5.52 23.63
C THR A 58 -11.37 -4.19 23.24
N TYR A 59 -10.71 -3.37 22.44
CA TYR A 59 -11.19 -2.04 22.05
C TYR A 59 -11.65 -2.04 20.59
N ASN A 60 -12.69 -1.23 20.34
CA ASN A 60 -13.34 -1.12 19.03
C ASN A 60 -12.95 0.17 18.30
N PHE A 61 -12.38 1.13 19.05
CA PHE A 61 -11.87 2.40 18.53
C PHE A 61 -10.40 2.54 18.93
N LEU A 62 -9.54 2.75 17.94
CA LEU A 62 -8.15 3.11 18.20
C LEU A 62 -8.09 4.61 18.52
N PRO A 63 -7.45 5.01 19.63
CA PRO A 63 -7.28 6.42 19.94
C PRO A 63 -6.37 7.08 18.91
N TYR A 64 -6.53 8.40 18.78
CA TYR A 64 -5.60 9.21 18.01
C TYR A 64 -4.21 9.17 18.66
N ILE A 65 -3.17 8.88 17.88
CA ILE A 65 -1.79 8.73 18.38
C ILE A 65 -0.97 9.94 17.90
N LEU A 66 -0.36 10.68 18.84
CA LEU A 66 0.51 11.83 18.53
C LEU A 66 1.93 11.40 18.09
N PRO A 67 2.75 12.28 17.50
CA PRO A 67 4.18 12.03 17.30
C PRO A 67 4.88 11.59 18.57
N GLY A 68 5.67 10.51 18.47
CA GLY A 68 6.32 9.88 19.63
C GLY A 68 5.38 9.09 20.51
N GLN A 69 4.10 8.95 20.18
CA GLN A 69 3.20 8.02 20.86
C GLN A 69 3.11 6.70 20.10
N TYR A 70 3.00 5.60 20.83
CA TYR A 70 2.82 4.26 20.27
C TYR A 70 1.72 3.53 21.02
N ALA A 71 0.76 2.99 20.29
CA ALA A 71 -0.24 2.08 20.83
C ALA A 71 0.41 0.73 21.08
N ASN A 72 0.75 0.42 22.34
CA ASN A 72 1.36 -0.84 22.69
C ASN A 72 0.27 -1.91 22.92
N PRO A 73 0.17 -2.92 22.03
CA PRO A 73 -0.87 -3.94 22.14
C PRO A 73 -0.65 -4.87 23.34
N ARG A 74 0.58 -4.95 23.90
CA ARG A 74 0.88 -5.78 25.08
C ARG A 74 0.42 -5.11 26.36
N THR A 75 0.67 -3.82 26.51
CA THR A 75 0.31 -3.06 27.73
C THR A 75 -1.08 -2.45 27.63
N GLN A 76 -1.71 -2.47 26.45
CA GLN A 76 -2.98 -1.83 26.14
C GLN A 76 -2.99 -0.33 26.47
N ARG A 77 -1.86 0.35 26.27
CA ARG A 77 -1.69 1.78 26.54
C ARG A 77 -1.03 2.50 25.38
N ILE A 78 -1.25 3.81 25.32
CA ILE A 78 -0.40 4.71 24.55
C ILE A 78 0.87 4.99 25.36
N GLU A 79 2.01 4.68 24.78
CA GLU A 79 3.33 4.89 25.36
C GLU A 79 4.05 6.02 24.62
N ASN A 80 4.79 6.86 25.35
CA ASN A 80 5.62 7.90 24.74
C ASN A 80 7.02 7.33 24.49
N LEU A 81 7.36 7.12 23.22
CA LEU A 81 8.66 6.64 22.77
C LEU A 81 9.50 7.78 22.22
N PRO A 82 10.80 7.83 22.57
CA PRO A 82 11.74 8.69 21.88
C PRO A 82 11.69 8.43 20.37
N PHE A 83 11.85 9.48 19.56
CA PHE A 83 11.91 9.35 18.10
C PHE A 83 13.03 10.21 17.52
N ASP A 84 13.55 9.80 16.37
CA ASP A 84 14.46 10.60 15.54
C ASP A 84 13.69 11.22 14.38
N ILE A 85 14.09 12.45 14.02
CA ILE A 85 13.58 13.19 12.86
C ILE A 85 14.46 12.79 11.68
N ALA A 86 13.92 11.93 10.83
CA ALA A 86 14.65 11.34 9.71
C ALA A 86 14.56 12.19 8.43
N TYR A 87 14.61 13.52 8.54
CA TYR A 87 14.65 14.43 7.40
C TYR A 87 16.09 14.79 7.06
N ALA A 88 16.42 14.81 5.77
CA ALA A 88 17.71 15.29 5.30
C ALA A 88 17.92 16.78 5.58
N SER A 89 16.84 17.56 5.61
CA SER A 89 16.82 18.96 6.00
C SER A 89 15.81 19.22 7.11
N ARG A 90 16.23 19.92 8.18
CA ARG A 90 15.34 20.36 9.28
C ARG A 90 14.53 21.62 8.96
N GLN A 91 14.61 22.11 7.72
CA GLN A 91 13.86 23.30 7.28
C GLN A 91 12.42 22.99 6.90
N GLN A 92 12.06 21.72 6.71
CA GLN A 92 10.67 21.31 6.51
C GLN A 92 9.98 21.18 7.87
N PRO A 93 8.85 21.87 8.11
CA PRO A 93 8.10 21.69 9.35
C PRO A 93 7.53 20.27 9.39
N LEU A 94 7.52 19.65 10.56
CA LEU A 94 6.74 18.44 10.79
C LEU A 94 5.25 18.79 10.62
N GLN A 95 4.61 18.18 9.65
CA GLN A 95 3.21 18.32 9.31
C GLN A 95 2.41 17.09 9.76
N THR A 96 1.09 17.26 9.78
CA THR A 96 0.15 16.21 10.15
C THR A 96 0.15 15.02 9.19
N SER A 97 0.59 15.25 7.95
CA SER A 97 0.75 14.23 6.92
C SER A 97 1.92 13.27 7.21
N ASP A 98 2.95 13.74 7.92
CA ASP A 98 4.12 12.94 8.30
C ASP A 98 3.77 11.79 9.25
N TRP A 99 2.58 11.86 9.87
CA TRP A 99 2.03 10.86 10.79
C TRP A 99 1.62 9.56 10.08
N TRP A 100 1.30 9.61 8.79
CA TRP A 100 0.74 8.48 8.05
C TRP A 100 1.79 7.67 7.30
N THR A 101 2.92 8.30 6.95
CA THR A 101 4.02 7.60 6.26
C THR A 101 5.04 7.02 7.23
N GLY A 102 5.16 7.52 8.47
CA GLY A 102 6.06 6.99 9.51
C GLY A 102 7.57 7.09 9.22
N ILE A 103 7.98 7.28 7.96
CA ILE A 103 9.39 7.32 7.53
C ILE A 103 10.14 8.56 8.03
N GLY A 104 9.46 9.71 8.15
CA GLY A 104 10.02 10.95 8.70
C GLY A 104 10.20 10.94 10.22
N LEU A 105 9.48 10.07 10.93
CA LEU A 105 9.48 9.97 12.40
C LEU A 105 9.82 8.54 12.85
N GLN A 106 11.10 8.28 13.07
CA GLN A 106 11.60 6.94 13.39
C GLN A 106 11.65 6.74 14.92
N TRP A 107 10.71 5.99 15.49
CA TRP A 107 10.67 5.69 16.92
C TRP A 107 11.81 4.78 17.38
N SER A 108 12.18 4.91 18.65
CA SER A 108 13.17 4.11 19.39
C SER A 108 13.00 2.61 19.14
N ASN A 109 14.14 1.91 18.96
CA ASN A 109 14.19 0.45 18.84
C ASN A 109 14.34 -0.26 20.20
N ASP A 110 13.94 0.36 21.32
CA ASP A 110 14.09 -0.26 22.63
C ASP A 110 13.33 -1.59 22.75
N ASN A 111 13.93 -2.54 23.48
CA ASN A 111 13.46 -3.93 23.57
C ASN A 111 12.06 -4.12 24.17
N GLN A 112 11.42 -3.04 24.65
CA GLN A 112 10.10 -3.08 25.28
C GLN A 112 8.97 -2.70 24.31
N THR A 113 9.28 -1.98 23.23
CA THR A 113 8.30 -1.43 22.30
C THR A 113 8.61 -1.78 20.86
N ALA A 114 7.58 -1.86 20.01
CA ALA A 114 7.78 -2.23 18.62
C ALA A 114 8.32 -1.02 17.83
N GLY A 115 9.64 -0.80 17.88
CA GLY A 115 10.35 0.33 17.28
C GLY A 115 10.26 0.43 15.75
N TRP A 116 10.89 1.47 15.18
CA TRP A 116 10.88 1.71 13.73
C TRP A 116 11.43 0.51 12.95
N VAL A 117 12.46 -0.16 13.46
CA VAL A 117 13.02 -1.37 12.86
C VAL A 117 12.61 -2.59 13.68
N VAL A 118 12.05 -3.60 13.01
CA VAL A 118 11.63 -4.88 13.61
C VAL A 118 12.29 -6.06 12.89
N GLY A 119 12.15 -7.28 13.43
CA GLY A 119 12.62 -8.50 12.77
C GLY A 119 14.12 -8.80 12.97
N ARG A 120 14.84 -7.98 13.75
CA ARG A 120 16.30 -8.12 13.91
C ARG A 120 16.76 -9.05 15.03
N LYS A 121 15.83 -9.65 15.78
CA LYS A 121 16.23 -10.61 16.81
C LYS A 121 16.65 -11.93 16.17
N PRO A 122 17.57 -12.70 16.78
CA PRO A 122 17.91 -14.04 16.30
C PRO A 122 16.69 -14.94 16.15
N GLU A 123 15.75 -14.90 17.11
CA GLU A 123 14.47 -15.63 17.03
C GLU A 123 13.52 -15.13 15.93
N GLU A 124 13.71 -13.90 15.45
CA GLU A 124 12.95 -13.29 14.35
C GLU A 124 13.70 -13.41 13.01
N GLY A 125 14.80 -14.16 12.99
CA GLY A 125 15.51 -14.49 11.78
C GLY A 125 16.50 -13.44 11.28
N GLN A 126 16.80 -12.39 12.06
CA GLN A 126 17.65 -11.28 11.62
C GLN A 126 17.17 -10.62 10.29
N ALA A 127 15.87 -10.65 10.04
CA ALA A 127 15.22 -10.00 8.93
C ALA A 127 14.87 -8.55 9.32
N GLY A 128 15.85 -7.64 9.23
CA GLY A 128 15.62 -6.24 9.51
C GLY A 128 14.59 -5.65 8.55
N ARG A 129 13.52 -5.07 9.08
CA ARG A 129 12.51 -4.36 8.28
C ARG A 129 12.00 -3.12 8.99
N SER A 130 11.72 -2.04 8.27
CA SER A 130 11.12 -0.83 8.84
C SER A 130 9.67 -1.10 9.27
N LYS A 131 8.98 -0.15 9.88
CA LYS A 131 7.51 -0.16 9.82
C LYS A 131 7.08 0.10 8.39
N ALA A 132 5.97 -0.52 8.02
CA ALA A 132 5.45 -0.34 6.68
C ALA A 132 4.76 1.01 6.54
N PHE A 133 4.77 1.54 5.33
CA PHE A 133 4.17 2.80 4.95
C PHE A 133 3.49 2.67 3.60
N ILE A 134 2.57 3.56 3.28
CA ILE A 134 1.66 3.37 2.15
C ILE A 134 1.77 4.55 1.20
N ALA A 135 2.02 4.25 -0.07
CA ALA A 135 1.77 5.13 -1.20
C ALA A 135 1.01 4.27 -2.23
N GLU A 136 -0.31 4.38 -2.24
CA GLU A 136 -1.15 3.47 -3.01
C GLU A 136 -0.75 3.47 -4.51
N PRO A 137 -0.64 2.30 -5.15
CA PRO A 137 -1.15 1.00 -4.70
C PRO A 137 -0.19 0.20 -3.80
N PHE A 138 0.99 0.74 -3.48
CA PHE A 138 2.02 -0.01 -2.77
C PHE A 138 1.92 0.13 -1.25
N HIS A 139 2.01 -1.01 -0.59
CA HIS A 139 2.44 -1.15 0.78
C HIS A 139 3.97 -1.35 0.78
N LEU A 140 4.69 -0.38 1.34
CA LEU A 140 6.13 -0.20 1.20
C LEU A 140 6.84 -0.47 2.52
N GLN A 141 8.04 -1.02 2.46
CA GLN A 141 8.87 -1.24 3.64
C GLN A 141 10.34 -1.30 3.27
N PHE A 142 11.23 -0.68 4.03
CA PHE A 142 12.66 -0.96 3.88
C PHE A 142 12.95 -2.33 4.47
N VAL A 143 13.74 -3.13 3.75
CA VAL A 143 14.18 -4.46 4.17
C VAL A 143 15.70 -4.53 4.13
N ASP A 144 16.26 -5.33 5.03
CA ASP A 144 17.69 -5.51 5.21
C ASP A 144 17.90 -6.87 5.89
N TYR A 145 17.89 -7.93 5.07
CA TYR A 145 17.94 -9.31 5.51
C TYR A 145 19.38 -9.78 5.68
N GLY A 146 19.71 -10.27 6.87
CA GLY A 146 21.03 -10.82 7.19
C GLY A 146 21.15 -12.32 6.92
N ASP A 147 22.35 -12.88 7.13
CA ASP A 147 22.53 -14.34 7.11
C ASP A 147 21.93 -14.98 8.36
N SER A 148 20.97 -15.89 8.15
CA SER A 148 20.25 -16.57 9.23
C SER A 148 19.52 -17.82 8.72
N PRO A 149 19.38 -18.87 9.56
CA PRO A 149 18.56 -20.04 9.22
C PRO A 149 17.12 -19.71 8.81
N ALA A 150 16.54 -18.62 9.33
CA ALA A 150 15.18 -18.19 8.97
C ALA A 150 15.08 -17.60 7.55
N ILE A 151 16.19 -17.14 6.99
CA ILE A 151 16.30 -16.51 5.67
C ILE A 151 16.77 -17.52 4.60
N ALA A 152 17.27 -18.69 5.03
CA ALA A 152 17.63 -19.80 4.15
C ALA A 152 16.57 -20.17 3.09
N PRO A 153 15.24 -20.13 3.35
CA PRO A 153 14.22 -20.41 2.34
C PRO A 153 14.27 -19.51 1.10
N LEU A 154 14.89 -18.33 1.18
CA LEU A 154 15.04 -17.44 0.03
C LEU A 154 15.98 -18.01 -1.04
N GLY A 155 17.04 -18.73 -0.62
CA GLY A 155 17.92 -19.46 -1.54
C GLY A 155 18.68 -18.63 -2.57
N VAL A 156 18.85 -17.31 -2.37
CA VAL A 156 19.61 -16.39 -3.23
C VAL A 156 20.56 -15.53 -2.41
N THR A 157 21.70 -15.13 -3.00
CA THR A 157 22.65 -14.20 -2.39
C THR A 157 23.11 -13.12 -3.38
N PRO A 158 23.33 -11.87 -2.96
CA PRO A 158 23.12 -11.36 -1.61
C PRO A 158 21.64 -11.37 -1.19
N TYR A 159 21.39 -11.40 0.12
CA TYR A 159 20.03 -11.39 0.65
C TYR A 159 19.33 -10.04 0.40
N PRO A 160 17.99 -10.00 0.34
CA PRO A 160 17.25 -8.78 0.06
C PRO A 160 17.60 -7.60 0.97
N HIS A 161 17.98 -6.49 0.35
CA HIS A 161 18.16 -5.20 1.01
C HIS A 161 17.71 -4.08 0.08
N GLY A 162 16.87 -3.18 0.56
CA GLY A 162 16.32 -2.09 -0.25
C GLY A 162 14.90 -1.72 0.12
N LEU A 163 14.14 -1.19 -0.83
CA LEU A 163 12.72 -0.87 -0.66
C LEU A 163 11.86 -2.00 -1.25
N ARG A 164 11.11 -2.66 -0.38
CA ARG A 164 10.09 -3.65 -0.74
C ARG A 164 8.80 -2.95 -1.15
N LEU A 165 8.22 -3.38 -2.27
CA LEU A 165 6.97 -2.91 -2.84
C LEU A 165 5.97 -4.05 -2.89
N TRP A 166 4.85 -3.89 -2.19
CA TRP A 166 3.77 -4.87 -2.23
C TRP A 166 2.47 -4.23 -2.70
N ASN A 167 2.04 -4.58 -3.90
CA ASN A 167 0.73 -4.24 -4.43
C ASN A 167 -0.30 -5.25 -3.92
N GLN A 168 -0.84 -4.98 -2.73
CA GLN A 168 -1.83 -5.84 -2.08
C GLN A 168 -3.13 -5.90 -2.90
N ASN A 169 -3.61 -7.10 -3.21
CA ASN A 169 -4.95 -7.30 -3.78
C ASN A 169 -5.98 -7.81 -2.74
N HIS A 170 -5.52 -8.06 -1.50
CA HIS A 170 -6.36 -8.48 -0.37
C HIS A 170 -6.33 -7.47 0.77
N ILE A 171 -7.50 -7.25 1.35
CA ILE A 171 -7.71 -6.48 2.56
C ILE A 171 -8.55 -7.36 3.50
N ALA A 172 -8.13 -7.52 4.74
CA ALA A 172 -8.91 -8.17 5.77
C ALA A 172 -9.90 -7.14 6.30
N VAL A 173 -11.07 -7.56 6.73
CA VAL A 173 -12.17 -6.64 7.09
C VAL A 173 -12.57 -7.12 8.51
N ARG A 174 -12.57 -6.24 9.54
CA ARG A 174 -12.90 -6.40 10.99
C ARG A 174 -14.05 -5.50 11.48
N THR A 175 -15.12 -6.01 12.08
CA THR A 175 -16.21 -5.19 12.67
C THR A 175 -16.65 -5.89 13.94
N GLY A 176 -15.82 -5.80 14.98
CA GLY A 176 -16.12 -6.39 16.28
C GLY A 176 -14.89 -6.59 17.15
N ALA A 177 -15.08 -6.66 18.46
CA ALA A 177 -14.05 -7.07 19.42
C ALA A 177 -13.71 -8.56 19.20
N ILE A 178 -12.43 -8.91 19.18
CA ILE A 178 -12.00 -10.31 19.29
C ILE A 178 -11.61 -10.52 20.74
N SER A 179 -12.47 -11.19 21.49
CA SER A 179 -12.16 -11.65 22.85
C SER A 179 -12.73 -13.05 23.04
N ASP A 180 -12.27 -13.77 24.05
CA ASP A 180 -12.80 -15.09 24.41
C ASP A 180 -14.32 -15.08 24.68
N GLN A 181 -14.90 -13.89 24.89
CA GLN A 181 -16.33 -13.65 25.14
C GLN A 181 -17.13 -13.30 23.86
N PHE A 182 -16.45 -12.95 22.76
CA PHE A 182 -17.06 -12.62 21.46
C PHE A 182 -16.40 -13.48 20.38
N PRO A 183 -16.91 -14.71 20.13
CA PRO A 183 -16.38 -15.57 19.07
C PRO A 183 -16.44 -14.87 17.71
N PHE A 184 -15.47 -15.18 16.86
CA PHE A 184 -15.37 -14.63 15.51
C PHE A 184 -16.69 -14.73 14.73
N ASP A 185 -17.26 -13.58 14.35
CA ASP A 185 -18.44 -13.47 13.50
C ASP A 185 -18.02 -12.90 12.13
N PRO A 186 -18.02 -13.71 11.06
CA PRO A 186 -17.59 -13.27 9.74
C PRO A 186 -18.52 -12.24 9.08
N THR A 187 -19.75 -12.07 9.59
CA THR A 187 -20.78 -11.17 9.02
C THR A 187 -20.60 -9.71 9.41
N GLN A 188 -19.79 -9.44 10.43
CA GLN A 188 -19.56 -8.11 10.98
C GLN A 188 -18.11 -7.72 10.69
N ASN A 189 -17.75 -7.28 9.47
CA ASN A 189 -16.36 -6.96 9.15
C ASN A 189 -16.12 -5.56 8.48
N PHE A 190 -15.04 -4.81 8.86
CA PHE A 190 -14.54 -3.49 8.36
C PHE A 190 -12.98 -3.37 8.27
N ALA A 191 -12.45 -2.92 7.13
CA ALA A 191 -11.06 -3.04 6.64
C ALA A 191 -9.85 -2.87 7.61
N GLY A 192 -8.82 -3.70 7.37
CA GLY A 192 -7.46 -3.69 7.91
C GLY A 192 -6.49 -4.36 6.91
N ARG A 193 -5.32 -3.77 6.71
CA ARG A 193 -4.31 -4.29 5.77
C ARG A 193 -3.40 -5.26 6.52
N GLY A 194 -3.52 -6.56 6.26
CA GLY A 194 -2.61 -7.59 6.79
C GLY A 194 -1.15 -7.39 6.34
N ASN A 195 -0.30 -8.34 6.71
CA ASN A 195 1.12 -8.34 6.38
C ASN A 195 1.45 -9.42 5.35
N ALA A 196 2.61 -9.29 4.72
CA ALA A 196 3.21 -10.42 4.03
C ALA A 196 3.80 -11.37 5.07
N ALA A 197 3.87 -12.66 4.74
CA ALA A 197 4.73 -13.58 5.48
C ALA A 197 6.18 -13.08 5.46
N GLU A 198 6.95 -13.45 6.48
CA GLU A 198 8.36 -13.04 6.56
C GLU A 198 9.26 -14.26 6.69
N PRO A 199 10.43 -14.26 6.02
CA PRO A 199 10.91 -13.24 5.06
C PRO A 199 10.30 -13.39 3.64
N SER A 200 9.71 -12.32 3.09
CA SER A 200 9.25 -12.28 1.68
C SER A 200 9.76 -11.05 0.93
N PRO A 201 10.61 -11.18 -0.10
CA PRO A 201 11.08 -10.04 -0.89
C PRO A 201 9.98 -9.36 -1.70
N ILE A 202 8.98 -10.12 -2.19
CA ILE A 202 7.88 -9.69 -3.05
C ILE A 202 8.39 -9.06 -4.35
N VAL A 203 8.60 -7.74 -4.36
CA VAL A 203 9.47 -7.02 -5.29
C VAL A 203 10.26 -6.05 -4.41
N THR A 204 11.56 -6.26 -4.26
CA THR A 204 12.44 -5.38 -3.51
C THR A 204 13.48 -4.82 -4.45
N VAL A 205 13.62 -3.50 -4.51
CA VAL A 205 14.66 -2.81 -5.30
C VAL A 205 15.72 -2.26 -4.37
N GLY A 206 16.97 -2.53 -4.67
CA GLY A 206 18.12 -2.05 -3.92
C GLY A 206 19.36 -1.83 -4.76
N LEU A 207 20.44 -1.40 -4.11
CA LEU A 207 21.78 -1.37 -4.67
C LEU A 207 22.63 -2.38 -3.90
N LYS A 208 23.48 -3.11 -4.62
CA LYS A 208 24.37 -4.11 -4.04
C LYS A 208 25.19 -3.52 -2.89
N ASP A 209 25.11 -4.18 -1.74
CA ASP A 209 25.84 -3.84 -0.51
C ASP A 209 25.51 -2.43 0.04
N VAL A 210 24.35 -1.87 -0.32
CA VAL A 210 23.85 -0.60 0.23
C VAL A 210 22.64 -0.86 1.12
N HIS A 211 22.80 -0.64 2.42
CA HIS A 211 21.88 -1.18 3.44
C HIS A 211 20.95 -0.09 4.02
N PRO A 212 19.63 -0.08 3.72
CA PRO A 212 18.72 1.00 4.15
C PRO A 212 18.52 1.09 5.67
N LEU A 213 18.65 -0.03 6.37
CA LEU A 213 18.49 -0.10 7.82
C LEU A 213 19.84 -0.28 8.54
N GLY A 214 20.92 -0.44 7.77
CA GLY A 214 22.27 -0.73 8.21
C GLY A 214 22.45 -2.21 8.54
N ALA A 215 23.58 -2.80 8.18
CA ALA A 215 23.84 -4.24 8.36
C ALA A 215 23.75 -4.72 9.82
N GLU A 216 23.92 -3.83 10.81
CA GLU A 216 23.90 -4.16 12.24
C GLU A 216 22.78 -3.46 13.00
N VAL A 217 22.28 -4.09 14.06
CA VAL A 217 21.28 -3.51 14.99
C VAL A 217 21.84 -2.25 15.65
N ARG A 218 21.13 -1.13 15.51
CA ARG A 218 21.49 0.13 16.15
C ARG A 218 20.79 0.30 17.49
N THR A 219 21.57 0.64 18.52
CA THR A 219 21.09 0.92 19.88
C THR A 219 20.99 2.41 20.20
N ALA A 220 21.39 3.28 19.26
CA ALA A 220 21.24 4.74 19.33
C ALA A 220 20.76 5.31 17.97
N PRO A 221 20.09 6.48 17.94
CA PRO A 221 19.71 7.13 16.70
C PRO A 221 20.95 7.64 15.94
N PRO A 222 20.90 7.74 14.59
CA PRO A 222 19.76 7.42 13.73
C PRO A 222 19.54 5.91 13.58
N TRP A 223 18.28 5.47 13.69
CA TRP A 223 17.91 4.05 13.74
C TRP A 223 18.01 3.31 12.40
N SER A 224 18.11 4.06 11.30
CA SER A 224 18.28 3.53 9.94
C SER A 224 19.13 4.49 9.10
N ASN A 225 19.53 4.05 7.90
CA ASN A 225 20.16 4.91 6.89
C ASN A 225 19.14 5.68 6.04
N ALA A 226 17.86 5.33 6.14
CA ALA A 226 16.79 5.98 5.40
C ALA A 226 16.49 7.38 5.93
N LYS A 227 16.38 8.33 5.01
CA LYS A 227 16.03 9.73 5.25
C LYS A 227 15.00 10.20 4.23
N VAL A 228 14.09 11.05 4.67
CA VAL A 228 13.16 11.78 3.80
C VAL A 228 13.88 13.02 3.28
N GLN A 229 13.93 13.14 1.96
CA GLN A 229 14.50 14.30 1.26
C GLN A 229 13.46 15.41 1.11
N SER A 230 12.23 15.06 0.75
CA SER A 230 11.13 16.01 0.61
C SER A 230 9.76 15.33 0.66
N TYR A 231 8.74 16.13 1.01
CA TYR A 231 7.33 15.82 0.81
C TYR A 231 6.64 16.87 -0.06
N SER A 232 5.54 16.43 -0.67
CA SER A 232 4.47 17.24 -1.24
C SER A 232 3.13 16.72 -0.70
N ASP A 233 1.98 17.22 -1.14
CA ASP A 233 0.69 16.93 -0.47
C ASP A 233 0.33 15.43 -0.42
N TRP A 234 0.73 14.64 -1.42
CA TRP A 234 0.61 13.17 -1.42
C TRP A 234 1.81 12.46 -2.07
N GLY A 235 2.94 13.13 -2.20
CA GLY A 235 4.20 12.60 -2.73
C GLY A 235 5.34 12.66 -1.72
N ALA A 236 6.26 11.70 -1.78
CA ALA A 236 7.42 11.61 -0.91
C ALA A 236 8.67 11.22 -1.70
N VAL A 237 9.81 11.79 -1.32
CA VAL A 237 11.13 11.42 -1.79
C VAL A 237 11.94 10.96 -0.59
N ALA A 238 12.43 9.73 -0.62
CA ALA A 238 13.28 9.17 0.42
C ALA A 238 14.61 8.70 -0.19
N SER A 239 15.70 8.81 0.54
CA SER A 239 16.95 8.17 0.16
C SER A 239 17.51 7.36 1.31
N TYR A 240 18.41 6.42 1.00
CA TYR A 240 19.28 5.83 2.00
C TYR A 240 20.69 5.74 1.45
N ALA A 241 21.66 5.93 2.33
CA ALA A 241 23.06 6.05 1.97
C ALA A 241 23.97 5.35 2.98
N ASP A 242 25.07 4.79 2.49
CA ASP A 242 26.20 4.32 3.29
C ASP A 242 27.53 4.58 2.54
N ALA A 243 28.61 3.89 2.95
CA ALA A 243 29.92 4.03 2.33
C ALA A 243 29.97 3.53 0.87
N ASN A 244 29.07 2.62 0.48
CA ASN A 244 29.07 1.96 -0.82
C ASN A 244 28.24 2.72 -1.87
N GLY A 245 27.22 3.47 -1.43
CA GLY A 245 26.41 4.26 -2.35
C GLY A 245 25.26 5.03 -1.71
N GLU A 246 24.41 5.59 -2.57
CA GLU A 246 23.15 6.22 -2.19
C GLU A 246 22.09 5.96 -3.26
N MET A 247 20.92 5.51 -2.81
CA MET A 247 19.74 5.33 -3.66
C MET A 247 18.62 6.26 -3.19
N THR A 248 17.99 6.96 -4.13
CA THR A 248 16.80 7.77 -3.90
C THR A 248 15.59 7.08 -4.51
N ALA A 249 14.49 7.02 -3.76
CA ALA A 249 13.19 6.52 -4.16
C ALA A 249 12.15 7.64 -4.14
N THR A 250 11.42 7.82 -5.24
CA THR A 250 10.31 8.78 -5.37
C THR A 250 9.01 8.02 -5.51
N MET A 251 8.02 8.37 -4.68
CA MET A 251 6.73 7.70 -4.60
C MET A 251 5.61 8.71 -4.41
N ALA A 252 4.45 8.47 -4.99
CA ALA A 252 3.27 9.30 -4.78
C ALA A 252 2.03 8.43 -4.68
N SER A 253 1.16 8.74 -3.72
CA SER A 253 -0.10 8.02 -3.57
C SER A 253 -0.96 8.22 -4.81
N GLY A 254 -1.53 7.14 -5.33
CA GLY A 254 -2.25 7.11 -6.60
C GLY A 254 -1.32 7.09 -7.83
N SER A 255 0.01 7.00 -7.69
CA SER A 255 0.86 6.65 -8.82
C SER A 255 1.03 5.13 -8.87
N PRO A 256 0.87 4.47 -10.02
CA PRO A 256 1.20 3.05 -10.13
C PRO A 256 2.71 2.81 -10.22
N PHE A 257 3.53 3.87 -10.11
CA PHE A 257 4.99 3.81 -10.24
C PHE A 257 5.71 4.20 -8.94
N VAL A 258 6.88 3.60 -8.75
CA VAL A 258 7.93 4.09 -7.86
C VAL A 258 9.22 4.19 -8.64
N TRP A 259 9.91 5.33 -8.54
CA TRP A 259 11.15 5.61 -9.27
C TRP A 259 12.35 5.55 -8.35
N PHE A 260 13.44 4.95 -8.83
CA PHE A 260 14.68 4.71 -8.12
C PHE A 260 15.86 5.29 -8.88
N GLU A 261 16.74 6.00 -8.18
CA GLU A 261 17.93 6.64 -8.75
C GLU A 261 19.16 6.30 -7.92
N ARG A 262 20.20 5.77 -8.56
CA ARG A 262 21.54 5.70 -7.94
C ARG A 262 22.14 7.10 -8.00
N THR A 263 22.09 7.79 -6.87
CA THR A 263 22.54 9.20 -6.75
C THR A 263 24.00 9.32 -6.33
N ARG A 264 24.56 8.27 -5.71
CA ARG A 264 25.99 8.14 -5.40
C ARG A 264 26.46 6.69 -5.51
N GLY A 265 27.71 6.50 -5.90
CA GLY A 265 28.35 5.18 -6.00
C GLY A 265 28.11 4.51 -7.36
N GLN A 266 28.67 3.31 -7.51
CA GLN A 266 28.57 2.49 -8.74
C GLN A 266 28.06 1.07 -8.44
N ALA A 267 27.53 0.85 -7.23
CA ALA A 267 26.93 -0.43 -6.86
C ALA A 267 25.82 -0.82 -7.87
N PRO A 268 25.81 -2.05 -8.40
CA PRO A 268 24.76 -2.55 -9.28
C PRO A 268 23.36 -2.42 -8.66
N PHE A 269 22.34 -2.22 -9.50
CA PHE A 269 20.96 -2.41 -9.06
C PHE A 269 20.65 -3.89 -8.90
N LEU A 270 19.95 -4.20 -7.81
CA LEU A 270 19.45 -5.52 -7.49
C LEU A 270 17.93 -5.47 -7.35
N VAL A 271 17.25 -6.46 -7.90
CA VAL A 271 15.81 -6.66 -7.74
C VAL A 271 15.58 -8.08 -7.24
N TRP A 272 15.03 -8.24 -6.05
CA TRP A 272 14.56 -9.53 -5.57
C TRP A 272 13.07 -9.62 -5.79
N ALA A 273 12.62 -10.70 -6.40
CA ALA A 273 11.19 -10.93 -6.61
C ALA A 273 10.79 -12.34 -6.16
N GLY A 274 9.63 -12.45 -5.50
CA GLY A 274 9.07 -13.73 -5.05
C GLY A 274 8.68 -13.80 -3.57
N ASP A 275 8.08 -14.92 -3.19
CA ASP A 275 7.67 -15.25 -1.83
C ASP A 275 7.86 -16.77 -1.61
N PRO A 276 8.72 -17.19 -0.66
CA PRO A 276 9.00 -18.61 -0.43
C PRO A 276 7.84 -19.40 0.20
N PHE A 277 6.82 -18.71 0.72
CA PHE A 277 5.71 -19.30 1.46
C PHE A 277 4.40 -19.38 0.67
N ALA A 278 4.37 -18.82 -0.54
CA ALA A 278 3.18 -18.79 -1.39
C ALA A 278 3.16 -19.93 -2.42
N SER A 279 1.95 -20.32 -2.83
CA SER A 279 1.71 -21.23 -3.96
C SER A 279 0.50 -20.75 -4.79
N PRO A 280 0.59 -20.64 -6.14
CA PRO A 280 1.83 -20.75 -6.93
C PRO A 280 2.85 -19.71 -6.47
N LYS A 281 4.12 -19.87 -6.85
CA LYS A 281 5.20 -18.97 -6.41
C LYS A 281 5.21 -17.70 -7.27
N MET A 282 6.30 -17.49 -8.00
CA MET A 282 6.49 -16.39 -8.93
C MET A 282 6.56 -16.92 -10.37
N ASN A 283 6.17 -16.08 -11.33
CA ASN A 283 6.42 -16.30 -12.75
C ASN A 283 7.12 -15.09 -13.36
N VAL A 284 8.13 -15.32 -14.20
CA VAL A 284 8.78 -14.30 -15.02
C VAL A 284 8.25 -14.44 -16.43
N TRP A 285 7.50 -13.45 -16.90
CA TRP A 285 6.83 -13.48 -18.21
C TRP A 285 7.48 -12.53 -19.23
N TYR A 286 8.41 -11.68 -18.78
CA TYR A 286 9.22 -10.82 -19.64
C TYR A 286 10.60 -10.57 -18.98
N ASN A 287 11.68 -10.66 -19.76
CA ASN A 287 13.02 -10.26 -19.31
C ASN A 287 13.90 -9.94 -20.54
N GLU A 288 13.67 -8.79 -21.15
CA GLU A 288 14.35 -8.36 -22.38
C GLU A 288 14.53 -6.83 -22.38
N ASN A 289 15.60 -6.35 -23.01
CA ASN A 289 15.86 -4.91 -23.27
C ASN A 289 15.76 -4.05 -22.00
N GLY A 290 16.41 -4.51 -20.92
CA GLY A 290 16.42 -3.81 -19.64
C GLY A 290 15.07 -3.72 -18.91
N VAL A 291 14.09 -4.55 -19.29
CA VAL A 291 12.76 -4.62 -18.66
C VAL A 291 12.47 -6.03 -18.16
N ILE A 292 11.99 -6.14 -16.92
CA ILE A 292 11.51 -7.40 -16.31
C ILE A 292 10.00 -7.29 -16.08
N GLY A 293 9.26 -8.33 -16.45
CA GLY A 293 7.86 -8.54 -16.09
C GLY A 293 7.72 -9.77 -15.19
N VAL A 294 7.22 -9.56 -13.97
CA VAL A 294 7.00 -10.64 -13.00
C VAL A 294 5.56 -10.66 -12.48
N THR A 295 5.07 -11.86 -12.19
CA THR A 295 3.85 -12.09 -11.41
C THR A 295 4.28 -12.75 -10.11
N VAL A 296 3.97 -12.12 -8.98
CA VAL A 296 4.34 -12.61 -7.65
C VAL A 296 3.06 -12.93 -6.89
N THR A 297 2.96 -14.17 -6.42
CA THR A 297 1.98 -14.55 -5.40
C THR A 297 2.63 -14.44 -4.03
N THR A 298 1.96 -13.81 -3.09
CA THR A 298 2.46 -13.53 -1.74
C THR A 298 1.55 -14.19 -0.71
N LEU A 299 2.11 -14.79 0.34
CA LEU A 299 1.31 -15.28 1.45
C LEU A 299 0.84 -14.08 2.28
N TYR A 300 -0.46 -13.80 2.21
CA TYR A 300 -1.13 -12.75 2.98
C TYR A 300 -1.46 -13.28 4.38
N VAL A 301 -0.84 -12.66 5.38
CA VAL A 301 -1.04 -12.94 6.80
C VAL A 301 -1.91 -11.83 7.40
N PRO A 302 -3.22 -12.05 7.53
CA PRO A 302 -4.11 -11.09 8.18
C PRO A 302 -3.82 -11.00 9.68
N PHE A 303 -4.31 -9.92 10.29
CA PHE A 303 -4.25 -9.78 11.74
C PHE A 303 -5.29 -10.68 12.45
N ASN A 304 -5.06 -10.91 13.75
CA ASN A 304 -6.01 -11.50 14.70
C ASN A 304 -6.56 -12.89 14.31
N ALA A 305 -5.68 -13.80 13.90
CA ALA A 305 -5.98 -15.22 13.66
C ALA A 305 -7.01 -15.51 12.55
N VAL A 306 -7.25 -14.57 11.65
CA VAL A 306 -7.94 -14.85 10.38
C VAL A 306 -7.07 -15.82 9.56
N PRO A 307 -7.65 -16.79 8.82
CA PRO A 307 -6.88 -17.70 7.99
C PRO A 307 -6.03 -16.96 6.94
N ASN A 308 -4.80 -17.43 6.74
CA ASN A 308 -3.93 -16.90 5.69
C ASN A 308 -4.56 -17.15 4.30
N THR A 309 -4.28 -16.25 3.36
CA THR A 309 -4.65 -16.42 1.95
C THR A 309 -3.48 -15.98 1.05
N THR A 310 -3.63 -16.04 -0.26
CA THR A 310 -2.59 -15.63 -1.21
C THR A 310 -3.00 -14.38 -1.98
N SER A 311 -2.08 -13.44 -2.13
CA SER A 311 -2.24 -12.20 -2.89
C SER A 311 -1.36 -12.25 -4.13
N THR A 312 -1.95 -12.24 -5.32
CA THR A 312 -1.19 -12.23 -6.59
C THR A 312 -1.22 -10.86 -7.23
N ALA A 313 -0.05 -10.35 -7.61
CA ALA A 313 0.10 -9.08 -8.30
C ALA A 313 1.18 -9.18 -9.38
N ALA A 314 1.00 -8.45 -10.48
CA ALA A 314 1.99 -8.34 -11.53
C ALA A 314 2.72 -6.99 -11.47
N TYR A 315 4.02 -7.04 -11.73
CA TYR A 315 4.93 -5.90 -11.67
C TYR A 315 5.77 -5.84 -12.93
N VAL A 316 6.12 -4.62 -13.34
CA VAL A 316 7.13 -4.39 -14.38
C VAL A 316 8.24 -3.54 -13.82
N ILE A 317 9.48 -3.92 -14.08
CA ILE A 317 10.67 -3.19 -13.67
C ILE A 317 11.40 -2.73 -14.92
N PHE A 318 11.52 -1.41 -15.08
CA PHE A 318 12.19 -0.77 -16.20
C PHE A 318 13.55 -0.25 -15.76
N SER A 319 14.57 -0.36 -16.61
CA SER A 319 15.87 0.30 -16.41
C SER A 319 16.16 1.31 -17.52
N ASP A 320 17.08 2.24 -17.23
CA ASP A 320 17.56 3.23 -18.19
C ASP A 320 18.67 2.74 -19.10
N GLN A 321 19.36 1.66 -18.71
CA GLN A 321 20.40 1.01 -19.49
C GLN A 321 20.75 -0.36 -18.92
N GLY A 322 21.42 -1.16 -19.75
CA GLY A 322 21.86 -2.50 -19.38
C GLY A 322 20.75 -3.54 -19.51
N GLU A 323 21.11 -4.78 -19.21
CA GLU A 323 20.22 -5.93 -19.21
C GLU A 323 20.17 -6.55 -17.81
N TRP A 324 19.07 -7.23 -17.51
CA TRP A 324 18.89 -7.92 -16.23
C TRP A 324 19.34 -9.37 -16.33
N THR A 325 20.32 -9.74 -15.50
CA THR A 325 20.72 -11.14 -15.33
C THR A 325 19.94 -11.76 -14.18
N GLU A 326 19.25 -12.87 -14.43
CA GLU A 326 18.46 -13.59 -13.42
C GLU A 326 19.26 -14.73 -12.78
N GLU A 327 19.27 -14.76 -11.45
CA GLU A 327 19.66 -15.90 -10.62
C GLU A 327 18.40 -16.41 -9.89
N LYS A 328 18.00 -17.65 -10.19
CA LYS A 328 16.85 -18.29 -9.54
C LYS A 328 17.32 -19.07 -8.31
N ALA A 329 16.59 -18.92 -7.20
CA ALA A 329 16.74 -19.84 -6.07
C ALA A 329 16.50 -21.29 -6.55
N ALA A 330 17.17 -22.27 -5.94
CA ALA A 330 16.93 -23.68 -6.23
C ALA A 330 15.47 -24.11 -5.95
N SER A 331 14.77 -23.39 -5.07
CA SER A 331 13.35 -23.59 -4.79
C SER A 331 12.44 -22.95 -5.86
N GLU A 332 12.98 -22.14 -6.76
CA GLU A 332 12.27 -21.26 -7.71
C GLU A 332 11.24 -20.32 -7.07
N ALA A 333 11.32 -20.11 -5.75
CA ALA A 333 10.36 -19.29 -5.03
C ALA A 333 10.74 -17.81 -5.01
N VAL A 334 12.01 -17.51 -5.29
CA VAL A 334 12.59 -16.18 -5.35
C VAL A 334 13.59 -16.14 -6.50
N SER A 335 13.62 -15.03 -7.22
CA SER A 335 14.69 -14.69 -8.16
C SER A 335 15.39 -13.41 -7.73
N LEU A 336 16.70 -13.36 -7.96
CA LEU A 336 17.51 -12.15 -7.91
C LEU A 336 17.83 -11.71 -9.34
N PHE A 337 17.51 -10.48 -9.68
CA PHE A 337 17.90 -9.85 -10.92
C PHE A 337 18.97 -8.80 -10.65
N THR A 338 20.04 -8.81 -11.43
CA THR A 338 21.16 -7.86 -11.33
C THR A 338 21.30 -7.05 -12.61
N ASN A 339 21.45 -5.73 -12.50
CA ASN A 339 21.81 -4.85 -13.59
C ASN A 339 22.94 -3.91 -13.15
N GLU A 340 24.13 -4.12 -13.71
CA GLU A 340 25.34 -3.35 -13.37
C GLU A 340 25.35 -1.96 -13.99
N ALA A 341 24.77 -1.80 -15.17
CA ALA A 341 24.84 -0.56 -15.94
C ALA A 341 23.78 0.44 -15.47
N ALA A 342 22.58 0.00 -15.09
CA ALA A 342 21.46 0.87 -14.74
C ALA A 342 21.87 1.97 -13.73
N SER A 343 21.43 3.19 -13.99
CA SER A 343 21.51 4.30 -13.04
C SER A 343 20.13 4.70 -12.51
N ARG A 344 19.07 4.26 -13.20
CA ARG A 344 17.68 4.54 -12.90
C ARG A 344 16.84 3.30 -13.11
N VAL A 345 15.90 3.07 -12.19
CA VAL A 345 14.93 1.99 -12.25
C VAL A 345 13.54 2.54 -11.95
N ALA A 346 12.51 2.05 -12.62
CA ALA A 346 11.12 2.32 -12.25
C ALA A 346 10.38 1.01 -12.07
N VAL A 347 9.56 0.91 -11.01
CA VAL A 347 8.67 -0.23 -10.77
C VAL A 347 7.24 0.19 -11.00
N LEU A 348 6.54 -0.52 -11.88
CA LEU A 348 5.12 -0.39 -12.17
C LEU A 348 4.35 -1.53 -11.50
N ALA A 349 3.27 -1.20 -10.80
CA ALA A 349 2.22 -2.15 -10.44
C ALA A 349 1.20 -2.25 -11.58
N LEU A 350 1.03 -3.43 -12.17
CA LEU A 350 -0.02 -3.64 -13.15
C LEU A 350 -1.40 -3.74 -12.46
N PRO A 351 -2.47 -3.29 -13.14
CA PRO A 351 -3.83 -3.44 -12.65
C PRO A 351 -4.22 -4.89 -12.31
N HIS A 352 -4.88 -5.09 -11.16
CA HIS A 352 -5.32 -6.42 -10.68
C HIS A 352 -6.40 -7.08 -11.54
N ASN A 353 -7.01 -6.36 -12.47
CA ASN A 353 -8.01 -6.90 -13.40
C ASN A 353 -7.40 -7.55 -14.65
N ILE A 354 -6.07 -7.57 -14.78
CA ILE A 354 -5.37 -8.32 -15.83
C ILE A 354 -5.15 -9.75 -15.34
N ASN A 355 -5.40 -10.73 -16.20
CA ASN A 355 -5.17 -12.14 -15.86
C ASN A 355 -3.66 -12.38 -15.63
N PRO A 356 -3.24 -12.76 -14.40
CA PRO A 356 -1.82 -12.93 -14.07
C PRO A 356 -1.15 -14.12 -14.78
N SER A 357 -1.95 -15.00 -15.41
CA SER A 357 -1.50 -16.17 -16.17
C SER A 357 -1.50 -15.94 -17.69
N ASP A 358 -1.76 -14.72 -18.16
CA ASP A 358 -1.78 -14.36 -19.59
C ASP A 358 -0.59 -13.43 -19.94
N PRO A 359 0.55 -13.99 -20.40
CA PRO A 359 1.72 -13.19 -20.75
C PRO A 359 1.46 -12.15 -21.84
N LEU A 360 0.53 -12.40 -22.77
CA LEU A 360 0.21 -11.46 -23.84
C LEU A 360 -0.50 -10.23 -23.27
N ALA A 361 -1.55 -10.43 -22.47
CA ALA A 361 -2.28 -9.34 -21.83
C ALA A 361 -1.37 -8.52 -20.87
N LEU A 362 -0.49 -9.20 -20.14
CA LEU A 362 0.51 -8.54 -19.28
C LEU A 362 1.50 -7.70 -20.09
N THR A 363 2.00 -8.23 -21.22
CA THR A 363 2.92 -7.52 -22.11
C THR A 363 2.25 -6.32 -22.79
N GLU A 364 0.98 -6.43 -23.18
CA GLU A 364 0.21 -5.32 -23.74
C GLU A 364 0.00 -4.21 -22.71
N ALA A 365 -0.42 -4.55 -21.49
CA ALA A 365 -0.57 -3.59 -20.40
C ALA A 365 0.76 -2.93 -20.03
N MET A 366 1.86 -3.69 -20.03
CA MET A 366 3.21 -3.16 -19.86
C MET A 366 3.54 -2.10 -20.92
N LYS A 367 3.26 -2.36 -22.20
CA LYS A 367 3.54 -1.41 -23.28
C LYS A 367 2.68 -0.16 -23.17
N ASP A 368 1.39 -0.33 -22.88
CA ASP A 368 0.46 0.79 -22.73
C ASP A 368 0.82 1.69 -21.55
N LEU A 369 1.14 1.10 -20.40
CA LEU A 369 1.44 1.84 -19.19
C LEU A 369 2.91 2.29 -19.10
N GLY A 370 3.84 1.56 -19.72
CA GLY A 370 5.28 1.80 -19.59
C GLY A 370 5.72 3.19 -20.03
N GLN A 371 5.03 3.79 -21.01
CA GLN A 371 5.31 5.16 -21.47
C GLN A 371 5.19 6.21 -20.35
N TYR A 372 4.33 5.97 -19.35
CA TYR A 372 4.12 6.92 -18.24
C TYR A 372 5.24 6.84 -17.18
N ALA A 373 6.02 5.75 -17.15
CA ALA A 373 7.18 5.62 -16.26
C ALA A 373 8.27 6.67 -16.57
N CYS A 374 8.25 7.23 -17.78
CA CYS A 374 9.20 8.25 -18.25
C CYS A 374 8.98 9.64 -17.66
N GLN A 375 7.91 9.84 -16.89
CA GLN A 375 7.55 11.11 -16.27
C GLN A 375 7.45 10.93 -14.75
N LYS A 376 8.58 11.10 -14.07
CA LYS A 376 8.65 10.99 -12.60
C LYS A 376 7.88 12.14 -11.96
N ILE A 377 6.99 11.81 -11.03
CA ILE A 377 6.28 12.80 -10.22
C ILE A 377 7.28 13.45 -9.26
N VAL A 378 7.43 14.77 -9.33
CA VAL A 378 8.37 15.53 -8.49
C VAL A 378 7.67 16.45 -7.49
N ASP A 379 6.39 16.78 -7.72
CA ASP A 379 5.59 17.57 -6.80
C ASP A 379 4.09 17.25 -6.97
N THR A 380 3.35 17.37 -5.87
CA THR A 380 1.91 17.13 -5.80
C THR A 380 1.23 18.19 -4.95
N ARG A 381 0.08 18.71 -5.41
CA ARG A 381 -0.58 19.84 -4.75
C ARG A 381 -2.09 19.80 -4.82
N LEU A 382 -2.74 19.93 -3.67
CA LEU A 382 -4.16 20.12 -3.47
C LEU A 382 -4.42 21.63 -3.42
N HIS A 383 -5.10 22.15 -4.43
CA HIS A 383 -5.54 23.54 -4.43
C HIS A 383 -6.93 23.61 -3.80
N TYR A 384 -6.99 24.23 -2.62
CA TYR A 384 -8.22 24.52 -1.86
C TYR A 384 -8.08 25.87 -1.14
N PRO A 385 -8.53 26.98 -1.75
CA PRO A 385 -8.56 28.28 -1.11
C PRO A 385 -9.32 28.26 0.23
N PRO A 386 -8.88 29.02 1.26
CA PRO A 386 -7.87 30.08 1.19
C PRO A 386 -6.43 29.62 1.49
N VAL A 387 -6.10 28.31 1.39
CA VAL A 387 -4.74 27.82 1.66
C VAL A 387 -3.72 28.53 0.76
N ALA A 388 -2.70 29.12 1.37
CA ALA A 388 -1.72 29.95 0.68
C ALA A 388 -1.07 29.24 -0.52
N GLY A 389 -1.02 29.94 -1.66
CA GLY A 389 -0.52 29.43 -2.94
C GLY A 389 -1.44 28.42 -3.65
N SER A 390 -2.65 28.15 -3.12
CA SER A 390 -3.68 27.47 -3.89
C SER A 390 -4.18 28.33 -5.05
N ASP A 391 -4.63 27.65 -6.11
CA ASP A 391 -5.34 28.30 -7.21
C ASP A 391 -6.73 28.67 -6.72
N THR A 392 -7.27 29.78 -7.17
CA THR A 392 -8.63 30.21 -6.82
C THR A 392 -9.71 29.68 -7.76
N SER A 393 -9.32 29.14 -8.91
CA SER A 393 -10.23 28.63 -9.93
C SER A 393 -9.56 27.62 -10.84
N VAL A 394 -10.35 26.79 -11.51
CA VAL A 394 -9.90 25.83 -12.53
C VAL A 394 -10.79 25.90 -13.76
N THR A 395 -10.22 25.72 -14.96
CA THR A 395 -10.99 25.65 -16.20
C THR A 395 -11.23 24.19 -16.57
N VAL A 396 -12.51 23.79 -16.63
CA VAL A 396 -12.95 22.44 -17.01
C VAL A 396 -13.95 22.57 -18.16
N GLY A 397 -13.69 21.90 -19.29
CA GLY A 397 -14.59 21.96 -20.46
C GLY A 397 -14.80 23.38 -21.02
N GLY A 398 -13.80 24.25 -20.91
CA GLY A 398 -13.89 25.66 -21.32
C GLY A 398 -14.61 26.60 -20.34
N GLN A 399 -15.12 26.08 -19.21
CA GLN A 399 -15.74 26.89 -18.16
C GLN A 399 -14.82 27.04 -16.96
N THR A 400 -14.64 28.27 -16.48
CA THR A 400 -13.92 28.56 -15.25
C THR A 400 -14.82 28.34 -14.03
N GLN A 401 -14.42 27.44 -13.15
CA GLN A 401 -15.12 27.11 -11.91
C GLN A 401 -14.29 27.61 -10.72
N PRO A 402 -14.91 28.26 -9.71
CA PRO A 402 -14.21 28.67 -8.51
C PRO A 402 -13.80 27.44 -7.68
N LEU A 403 -12.60 27.45 -7.12
CA LEU A 403 -12.15 26.47 -6.14
C LEU A 403 -12.51 26.94 -4.73
N GLY A 404 -12.69 26.00 -3.79
CA GLY A 404 -13.11 26.27 -2.42
C GLY A 404 -14.55 25.83 -2.13
N PHE A 405 -15.07 26.30 -0.99
CA PHE A 405 -16.45 26.05 -0.58
C PHE A 405 -17.40 27.09 -1.19
N ASP A 406 -18.34 26.61 -1.99
CA ASP A 406 -19.44 27.37 -2.57
C ASP A 406 -20.68 27.20 -1.67
N GLU A 407 -20.82 28.11 -0.71
CA GLU A 407 -21.88 28.07 0.30
C GLU A 407 -23.28 28.05 -0.33
N LYS A 408 -23.48 28.82 -1.41
CA LYS A 408 -24.76 28.93 -2.10
C LYS A 408 -25.26 27.58 -2.62
N ASN A 409 -24.34 26.74 -3.11
CA ASN A 409 -24.67 25.45 -3.70
C ASN A 409 -24.31 24.26 -2.80
N SER A 410 -23.71 24.52 -1.62
CA SER A 410 -23.15 23.50 -0.74
C SER A 410 -22.17 22.56 -1.46
N VAL A 411 -21.33 23.12 -2.34
CA VAL A 411 -20.35 22.36 -3.13
C VAL A 411 -18.94 22.68 -2.68
N ILE A 412 -18.12 21.65 -2.47
CA ILE A 412 -16.67 21.79 -2.28
C ILE A 412 -16.00 21.46 -3.62
N ARG A 413 -15.17 22.37 -4.13
CA ARG A 413 -14.39 22.17 -5.36
C ARG A 413 -12.90 22.23 -5.04
N THR A 414 -12.18 21.21 -5.44
CA THR A 414 -10.73 21.08 -5.25
C THR A 414 -10.06 20.76 -6.58
N LYS A 415 -8.79 21.15 -6.74
CA LYS A 415 -7.96 20.73 -7.88
C LYS A 415 -6.77 19.94 -7.35
N LEU A 416 -6.57 18.75 -7.89
CA LEU A 416 -5.35 17.97 -7.70
C LEU A 416 -4.38 18.29 -8.84
N GLN A 417 -3.19 18.75 -8.50
CA GLN A 417 -2.12 19.03 -9.45
C GLN A 417 -0.96 18.06 -9.22
N VAL A 418 -0.44 17.52 -10.32
CA VAL A 418 0.79 16.72 -10.35
C VAL A 418 1.77 17.42 -11.27
N THR A 419 3.00 17.60 -10.80
CA THR A 419 4.11 18.12 -11.60
C THR A 419 5.12 16.99 -11.80
N THR A 420 5.53 16.79 -13.06
CA THR A 420 6.50 15.75 -13.43
C THR A 420 7.78 16.33 -13.97
N ALA A 421 8.83 15.51 -13.92
CA ALA A 421 10.10 15.75 -14.60
C ALA A 421 10.44 14.53 -15.49
N PRO A 422 11.16 14.75 -16.61
CA PRO A 422 11.64 13.66 -17.44
C PRO A 422 12.48 12.67 -16.64
N PHE A 423 12.20 11.38 -16.83
CA PHE A 423 12.92 10.27 -16.24
C PHE A 423 13.29 9.29 -17.34
N ALA A 424 14.44 9.51 -17.96
CA ALA A 424 14.85 8.74 -19.13
C ALA A 424 15.11 7.27 -18.77
N LEU A 425 14.23 6.40 -19.26
CA LEU A 425 14.35 4.94 -19.29
C LEU A 425 14.58 4.47 -20.74
N GLN A 426 15.03 3.22 -20.96
CA GLN A 426 15.22 2.70 -22.33
C GLN A 426 13.92 2.69 -23.15
N SER A 427 12.78 2.50 -22.50
CA SER A 427 11.46 2.39 -23.12
C SER A 427 10.77 3.73 -23.43
N CYS A 428 11.47 4.85 -23.31
CA CYS A 428 10.86 6.18 -23.43
C CYS A 428 10.79 6.70 -24.87
N ASP A 429 9.63 6.56 -25.52
CA ASP A 429 9.33 7.10 -26.86
C ASP A 429 8.70 8.51 -26.84
N GLY A 430 9.17 9.40 -25.96
CA GLY A 430 8.87 10.84 -26.04
C GLY A 430 7.48 11.30 -25.55
N GLY A 431 6.70 10.44 -24.89
CA GLY A 431 5.45 10.82 -24.23
C GLY A 431 5.68 11.72 -23.00
N ASN A 432 4.96 12.85 -22.94
CA ASN A 432 5.02 13.82 -21.84
C ASN A 432 3.77 13.81 -20.94
N VAL A 433 3.02 12.70 -20.93
CA VAL A 433 1.75 12.63 -20.19
C VAL A 433 2.02 12.01 -18.82
N PRO A 434 1.66 12.65 -17.70
CA PRO A 434 1.68 12.02 -16.39
C PRO A 434 0.49 11.07 -16.23
N LEU A 435 0.68 9.97 -15.48
CA LEU A 435 -0.41 9.09 -15.06
C LEU A 435 -0.63 9.20 -13.56
N GLN A 436 -1.87 9.46 -13.17
CA GLN A 436 -2.32 9.47 -11.79
C GLN A 436 -3.62 8.66 -11.70
N LEU A 437 -3.63 7.63 -10.87
CA LEU A 437 -4.82 6.88 -10.50
C LEU A 437 -5.73 7.74 -9.64
N VAL A 438 -7.01 7.70 -9.98
CA VAL A 438 -8.07 8.40 -9.25
C VAL A 438 -8.73 7.42 -8.29
N LEU A 439 -8.59 7.70 -6.99
CA LEU A 439 -9.16 6.90 -5.90
C LEU A 439 -10.71 6.96 -5.92
N PRO A 440 -11.41 5.97 -5.34
CA PRO A 440 -12.86 5.90 -5.43
C PRO A 440 -13.60 7.13 -4.88
N HIS A 441 -13.04 7.82 -3.88
CA HIS A 441 -13.62 9.05 -3.32
C HIS A 441 -13.31 10.32 -4.14
N HIS A 442 -12.48 10.21 -5.19
CA HIS A 442 -12.21 11.28 -6.16
C HIS A 442 -13.03 11.13 -7.46
N ARG A 443 -13.60 9.94 -7.73
CA ARG A 443 -14.48 9.67 -8.88
C ARG A 443 -15.92 9.99 -8.52
#